data_AF-A0A9W6MNH6-F1
#
_entry.id   AF-A0A9W6MNH6-F1
#
_cell.length_a   1.000
_cell.length_b   1.000
_cell.length_c   1.000
_cell.angle_alpha   90.00
_cell.angle_beta   90.00
_cell.angle_gamma   90.00
#
_symmetry.space_group_name_H-M   'P 1'
#
loop_
_entity.id
_entity.type
_entity.pdbx_description
1 polymer ?
#
loop_
_entity_poly.entity_id
_entity_poly.type
_entity_poly.pdbx_seq_one_letter_code
_entity_poly.pdbx_strand_id
1 'polypeptide(L)' 'MAFRLIVLLTAATLSSAGFTAAAWSLTRGQTDQAIAFGWPAIAVAITVAILVPMGKRPGSAG' A
#
# COMPACT_ATOMS: atom_id res chain seq x y z
N MET A 1 -15.04 -10.46 -6.34
CA MET A 1 -14.38 -9.39 -7.12
C MET A 1 -14.44 -8.05 -6.40
N ALA A 2 -15.64 -7.50 -6.09
CA ALA A 2 -15.78 -6.19 -5.45
C ALA A 2 -15.02 -6.04 -4.13
N PHE A 3 -15.16 -6.98 -3.19
CA PHE A 3 -14.42 -6.94 -1.91
C PHE A 3 -12.89 -6.85 -2.10
N ARG A 4 -12.33 -7.68 -2.98
CA ARG A 4 -10.90 -7.66 -3.30
C ARG A 4 -10.46 -6.31 -3.87
N LEU A 5 -11.25 -5.74 -4.79
CA LEU A 5 -10.97 -4.39 -5.32
C LEU A 5 -11.02 -3.33 -4.23
N ILE A 6 -12.01 -3.38 -3.34
CA ILE A 6 -12.12 -2.45 -2.21
C ILE A 6 -10.88 -2.55 -1.31
N VAL A 7 -10.43 -3.77 -0.98
CA VAL A 7 -9.22 -3.98 -0.17
C VAL A 7 -7.97 -3.42 -0.87
N LEU A 8 -7.80 -3.70 -2.16
CA LEU A 8 -6.65 -3.19 -2.94
C LEU A 8 -6.66 -1.66 -3.04
N LEU A 9 -7.81 -1.06 -3.30
CA LEU A 9 -7.96 0.40 -3.38
C LEU A 9 -7.68 1.03 -2.02
N THR A 10 -8.24 0.50 -0.95
CA THR A 10 -8.00 0.99 0.42
C THR A 10 -6.52 0.94 0.76
N ALA A 11 -5.84 -0.17 0.44
CA ALA A 11 -4.41 -0.34 0.66
C ALA A 11 -3.57 0.66 -0.14
N ALA A 12 -3.92 0.86 -1.42
CA ALA A 12 -3.24 1.81 -2.29
C ALA A 12 -3.40 3.24 -1.78
N THR A 13 -4.60 3.61 -1.33
CA THR A 13 -4.88 4.93 -0.76
C THR A 13 -4.11 5.16 0.53
N LEU A 14 -4.14 4.20 1.47
CA LEU A 14 -3.42 4.31 2.74
C LEU A 14 -1.90 4.38 2.54
N SER A 15 -1.36 3.54 1.66
CA SER A 15 0.08 3.53 1.36
C SER A 15 0.50 4.86 0.69
N SER A 16 -0.29 5.34 -0.27
CA SER A 16 -0.02 6.62 -0.95
C SER A 16 -0.07 7.79 0.03
N ALA A 17 -1.05 7.81 0.94
CA ALA A 17 -1.14 8.83 1.97
C ALA A 17 0.08 8.82 2.92
N GLY A 18 0.49 7.64 3.39
CA GLY A 18 1.66 7.50 4.26
C GLY A 18 2.97 7.91 3.57
N PHE A 19 3.17 7.53 2.30
CA PHE A 19 4.33 7.98 1.53
C PHE A 19 4.31 9.47 1.23
N THR A 20 3.12 10.04 0.98
CA THR A 20 2.97 11.49 0.77
C THR A 20 3.33 12.25 2.05
N ALA A 21 2.83 11.80 3.20
CA ALA A 21 3.18 12.37 4.50
C ALA A 21 4.68 12.24 4.79
N ALA A 22 5.27 11.07 4.51
CA ALA A 22 6.70 10.84 4.68
C ALA A 22 7.55 11.76 3.80
N ALA A 23 7.22 11.85 2.50
CA ALA A 23 7.91 12.73 1.57
C ALA A 23 7.80 14.20 2.00
N TRP A 24 6.61 14.61 2.45
CA TRP A 24 6.37 15.95 2.96
C TRP A 24 7.16 16.27 4.23
N SER A 25 7.30 15.32 5.15
CA SER A 25 8.19 15.47 6.31
C SER A 25 9.65 15.62 5.88
N LEU A 26 10.10 14.88 4.85
CA LEU A 26 11.46 15.02 4.32
C LEU A 26 11.73 16.40 3.71
N THR A 27 10.76 17.03 3.02
CA THR A 27 10.96 18.39 2.47
C THR A 27 11.16 19.45 3.56
N ARG A 28 10.77 19.16 4.80
CA ARG A 28 10.96 20.03 5.97
C ARG A 28 12.12 19.62 6.86
N GLY A 29 12.91 18.63 6.47
CA GLY A 29 14.01 18.09 7.29
C GLY A 29 13.56 17.27 8.52
N GLN A 30 12.29 16.85 8.57
CA GLN A 30 11.73 16.06 9.68
C GLN A 30 11.89 14.56 9.44
N THR A 31 13.13 14.05 9.48
CA THR A 31 13.43 12.65 9.15
C THR A 31 12.75 11.64 10.08
N ASP A 32 12.65 11.93 11.38
CA ASP A 32 11.99 11.05 12.35
C ASP A 32 10.50 10.83 12.00
N GLN A 33 9.78 11.92 11.69
CA GLN A 33 8.40 11.84 11.23
C GLN A 33 8.27 11.14 9.87
N ALA A 34 9.22 11.36 8.96
CA ALA A 34 9.20 10.70 7.67
C ALA A 34 9.26 9.17 7.80
N ILE A 35 10.10 8.67 8.72
CA ILE A 35 10.20 7.23 9.01
C ILE A 35 8.91 6.74 9.70
N ALA A 36 8.38 7.52 10.65
CA ALA A 36 7.16 7.19 11.36
C ALA A 36 5.94 7.02 10.44
N PHE A 37 5.87 7.74 9.31
CA PHE A 37 4.83 7.57 8.30
C PHE A 37 5.19 6.54 7.21
N GLY A 38 6.46 6.47 6.82
CA GLY A 38 6.93 5.62 5.73
C GLY A 38 6.86 4.13 6.06
N TRP A 39 7.25 3.72 7.27
CA TRP A 39 7.27 2.31 7.64
C TRP A 39 5.88 1.66 7.67
N PRO A 40 4.83 2.30 8.26
CA PRO A 40 3.46 1.81 8.16
C PRO A 40 2.93 1.73 6.73
N ALA A 41 3.28 2.68 5.86
CA ALA A 41 2.86 2.67 4.46
C ALA A 41 3.40 1.44 3.71
N ILE A 42 4.68 1.12 3.92
CA ILE A 42 5.32 -0.09 3.37
C ILE A 42 4.65 -1.35 3.91
N ALA A 43 4.40 -1.40 5.23
CA ALA A 43 3.79 -2.57 5.87
C ALA A 43 2.39 -2.87 5.29
N VAL A 44 1.55 -1.86 5.06
CA VAL A 44 0.24 -2.02 4.44
C VAL A 44 0.37 -2.55 3.01
N ALA A 45 1.25 -1.96 2.20
CA ALA A 45 1.46 -2.38 0.82
C ALA A 45 1.92 -3.85 0.72
N ILE A 46 2.91 -4.24 1.53
CA ILE A 46 3.44 -5.61 1.56
C ILE A 46 2.38 -6.59 2.07
N THR A 47 1.72 -6.27 3.18
CA THR A 47 0.68 -7.12 3.78
C THR A 47 -0.41 -7.43 2.76
N VAL A 48 -0.87 -6.41 2.03
CA VAL A 48 -1.92 -6.58 1.04
C VAL A 48 -1.43 -7.32 -0.20
N ALA A 49 -0.20 -7.07 -0.65
CA ALA A 49 0.40 -7.80 -1.77
C ALA A 49 0.52 -9.31 -1.47
N ILE A 50 0.81 -9.68 -0.22
CA ILE A 50 0.92 -11.08 0.22
C ILE A 50 -0.47 -11.71 0.42
N LEU A 51 -1.35 -11.02 1.13
CA LEU A 51 -2.61 -11.60 1.60
C LEU A 51 -3.74 -11.55 0.56
N VAL A 52 -3.64 -10.68 -0.45
CA VAL A 52 -4.68 -10.58 -1.48
C VAL A 52 -4.28 -11.44 -2.69
N PRO A 53 -4.81 -12.67 -2.83
CA PRO A 53 -4.41 -13.57 -3.89
C PRO A 53 -4.71 -12.97 -5.28
N MET A 54 -3.68 -12.99 -6.14
CA MET A 54 -3.85 -12.73 -7.57
C MET A 54 -4.52 -13.95 -8.20
N GLY A 55 -5.86 -13.99 -8.14
CA GLY A 55 -6.64 -15.09 -8.72
C GLY A 55 -6.20 -15.39 -10.16
N LYS A 56 -5.99 -16.67 -10.47
CA LYS A 56 -5.67 -17.13 -11.83
C LYS A 56 -6.74 -16.62 -12.79
N ARG A 57 -6.32 -16.08 -13.96
CA ARG A 57 -7.25 -15.73 -15.03
C ARG A 57 -8.06 -16.99 -15.39
N PRO A 58 -9.41 -16.94 -15.36
CA PRO A 58 -10.20 -18.02 -15.91
C PRO A 58 -9.98 -18.00 -17.42
N GLY A 59 -9.18 -18.94 -17.94
CA GLY A 59 -8.79 -19.00 -19.34
C GLY A 59 -7.37 -19.53 -19.64
N SER A 60 -6.60 -19.95 -18.65
CA SER A 60 -5.27 -20.56 -18.85
C SER A 60 -5.24 -22.07 -18.55
N ALA A 61 -6.33 -22.78 -18.85
CA ALA A 61 -6.36 -24.23 -18.86
C ALA A 61 -7.26 -24.69 -20.02
N GLY A 62 -6.63 -25.29 -21.04
CA GLY A 62 -7.31 -25.94 -22.17
C GLY A 62 -7.39 -25.07 -23.41
#